data_AF-A0A932EE34-F1
#
_entry.id   AF-A0A932EE34-F1
#
_cell.length_a   1.000
_cell.length_b   1.000
_cell.length_c   1.000
_cell.angle_alpha   90.00
_cell.angle_beta   90.00
_cell.angle_gamma   90.00
#
_symmetry.space_group_name_H-M   'P 1'
#
loop_
_entity.id
_entity.type
_entity.pdbx_description
1 polymer ?
#
loop_
_entity_poly.entity_id
_entity_poly.type
_entity_poly.pdbx_seq_one_letter_code
_entity_poly.pdbx_strand_id
1 'polypeptide(L)' 'MWDTVSQVVITLLGTASIVLVAKKNKWGFVAGLLAQPFWFITSYLNHQWGVFLVSLIYSISWIYGIYQWFFKNQKNKEKS' A
#
# COMPACT_ATOMS: atom_id res chain seq x y z
N MET A 1 20.85 9.53 -3.17
CA MET A 1 20.33 9.82 -1.81
C MET A 1 18.83 9.53 -1.70
N TRP A 2 18.03 9.99 -2.68
CA TRP A 2 16.59 9.69 -2.76
C TRP A 2 16.27 8.19 -2.80
N ASP A 3 17.10 7.37 -3.44
CA ASP A 3 16.89 5.92 -3.50
C ASP A 3 16.99 5.26 -2.12
N THR A 4 18.00 5.62 -1.32
CA THR A 4 18.18 5.04 0.02
C THR A 4 16.99 5.38 0.92
N VAL A 5 16.55 6.64 0.91
CA VAL A 5 15.37 7.07 1.68
C VAL A 5 14.13 6.31 1.20
N SER A 6 13.93 6.20 -0.10
CA SER A 6 12.80 5.48 -0.67
C SER A 6 12.81 4.00 -0.30
N GLN A 7 13.97 3.34 -0.37
CA GLN A 7 14.13 1.93 0.02
C GLN A 7 13.85 1.72 1.50
N VAL A 8 14.36 2.57 2.40
CA VAL A 8 14.06 2.46 3.83
C VAL A 8 12.56 2.58 4.09
N VAL A 9 11.90 3.57 3.48
CA VAL A 9 10.45 3.77 3.65
C VAL A 9 9.66 2.61 3.06
N ILE A 10 10.03 2.14 1.86
CA ILE A 10 9.43 0.98 1.20
C ILE A 10 9.55 -0.27 2.06
N THR A 11 10.73 -0.55 2.62
CA THR A 11 10.96 -1.72 3.46
C THR A 11 10.12 -1.65 4.72
N LEU A 12 10.14 -0.52 5.44
CA LEU A 12 9.40 -0.39 6.69
C LEU A 12 7.88 -0.43 6.46
N LEU A 13 7.36 0.41 5.55
CA LEU A 13 5.91 0.49 5.29
C LEU A 13 5.40 -0.73 4.54
N GLY A 14 6.16 -1.24 3.58
CA GLY A 14 5.82 -2.44 2.81
C GLY A 14 5.71 -3.67 3.71
N THR A 15 6.73 -3.97 4.52
CA THR A 15 6.68 -5.10 5.45
C THR A 15 5.60 -4.90 6.51
N ALA A 16 5.48 -3.71 7.09
CA ALA A 16 4.41 -3.42 8.05
C ALA A 16 3.01 -3.63 7.45
N SER A 17 2.80 -3.21 6.20
CA SER A 17 1.52 -3.37 5.49
C SER A 17 1.13 -4.84 5.39
N ILE A 18 2.04 -5.70 4.94
CA ILE A 18 1.78 -7.13 4.72
C ILE A 18 1.47 -7.81 6.06
N VAL A 19 2.25 -7.52 7.11
CA VAL A 19 2.03 -8.07 8.45
C VAL A 19 0.67 -7.64 9.01
N LEU A 20 0.30 -6.36 8.87
CA LEU A 20 -0.98 -5.86 9.35
C LEU A 20 -2.16 -6.43 8.56
N VAL A 21 -2.04 -6.58 7.24
CA VAL A 21 -3.06 -7.23 6.41
C VAL A 21 -3.25 -8.69 6.83
N ALA A 22 -2.15 -9.44 7.04
CA ALA A 22 -2.20 -10.82 7.50
C ALA A 22 -2.88 -10.96 8.87
N LYS A 23 -2.69 -9.97 9.76
CA LYS A 23 -3.36 -9.88 11.06
C LYS A 23 -4.82 -9.37 10.97
N LYS A 24 -5.39 -9.24 9.77
CA LYS A 24 -6.72 -8.65 9.54
C LYS A 24 -6.84 -7.28 10.21
N ASN A 25 -5.86 -6.40 10.01
CA ASN A 25 -5.90 -5.03 10.51
C ASN A 25 -6.01 -4.04 9.35
N LYS A 26 -7.04 -3.17 9.35
CA LYS A 26 -7.27 -2.09 8.36
C LYS A 26 -6.03 -1.27 8.04
N TRP A 27 -5.24 -0.96 9.07
CA TRP A 27 -4.11 -0.06 8.93
C TRP A 27 -3.03 -0.64 8.01
N GLY A 28 -3.06 -1.95 7.74
CA GLY A 28 -2.19 -2.58 6.76
C GLY A 28 -2.42 -2.03 5.34
N PHE A 29 -3.68 -1.83 4.94
CA PHE A 29 -3.95 -1.29 3.61
C PHE A 29 -3.53 0.19 3.49
N VAL A 30 -3.64 0.96 4.57
CA VAL A 30 -3.20 2.36 4.62
C VAL A 30 -1.66 2.44 4.54
N ALA A 31 -0.94 1.62 5.31
CA ALA A 31 0.52 1.56 5.26
C ALA A 31 1.02 1.15 3.86
N GLY A 32 0.36 0.18 3.22
CA GLY A 32 0.68 -0.26 1.86
C GLY A 32 0.49 0.83 0.82
N LEU A 33 -0.56 1.66 0.96
CA LEU A 33 -0.80 2.81 0.10
C LEU A 33 0.25 3.91 0.30
N LEU A 34 0.65 4.19 1.54
CA LEU A 34 1.69 5.18 1.85
C LEU A 34 3.08 4.79 1.31
N ALA A 35 3.34 3.50 1.09
CA ALA A 35 4.56 3.03 0.45
C ALA A 35 4.58 3.29 -1.08
N GLN A 36 3.42 3.41 -1.72
CA GLN A 36 3.34 3.50 -3.20
C GLN A 36 4.02 4.74 -3.79
N PRO A 37 3.91 5.97 -3.24
CA PRO A 37 4.65 7.14 -3.72
C PRO A 37 6.15 6.90 -3.84
N PHE A 38 6.74 6.17 -2.89
CA PHE A 38 8.16 5.86 -2.90
C PHE A 38 8.51 4.82 -3.96
N TRP A 39 7.63 3.82 -4.19
CA TRP A 39 7.75 2.89 -5.31
C TRP A 39 7.69 3.62 -6.66
N PHE A 40 6.82 4.64 -6.81
CA PHE A 40 6.77 5.46 -8.03
C PHE A 40 8.04 6.26 -8.24
N ILE A 41 8.52 6.96 -7.20
CA ILE A 41 9.72 7.79 -7.30
C ILE A 41 10.93 6.93 -7.66
N THR A 42 11.16 5.82 -6.95
CA THR A 42 12.33 4.96 -7.21
C THR A 42 12.23 4.27 -8.58
N SER A 43 11.06 3.76 -8.96
CA SER A 43 10.92 3.07 -10.26
C SER A 43 11.02 4.03 -11.46
N TYR A 44 10.50 5.25 -11.33
CA TYR A 44 10.60 6.26 -12.37
C TYR A 44 12.05 6.76 -12.55
N LEU A 45 12.74 7.08 -11.45
CA LEU A 45 14.13 7.56 -11.49
C LEU A 45 15.11 6.49 -11.99
N ASN A 46 14.84 5.22 -11.72
CA ASN A 46 15.68 4.11 -12.15
C ASN A 46 15.21 3.46 -13.46
N HIS A 47 14.24 4.07 -14.17
CA HIS A 47 13.67 3.56 -15.43
C HIS A 47 13.12 2.12 -15.36
N GLN A 48 12.66 1.69 -14.18
CA GLN A 48 12.09 0.37 -13.92
C GLN A 48 10.59 0.35 -14.26
N TRP A 49 10.26 0.42 -15.55
CA TRP A 49 8.87 0.53 -16.02
C TRP A 49 7.96 -0.63 -15.59
N GLY A 50 8.50 -1.85 -15.47
CA GLY A 50 7.75 -3.00 -14.95
C GLY A 50 7.31 -2.77 -13.50
N VAL A 51 8.20 -2.27 -12.65
CA VAL A 51 7.91 -1.96 -11.24
C VAL A 51 6.94 -0.78 -11.14
N PHE A 52 7.10 0.23 -12.00
CA PHE A 52 6.21 1.38 -12.06
C PHE A 52 4.75 0.99 -12.40
N LEU A 53 4.56 0.08 -13.36
CA LEU A 53 3.22 -0.43 -13.69
C LEU A 53 2.63 -1.25 -12.55
N VAL A 54 3.44 -2.09 -11.89
CA VAL A 54 3.00 -2.86 -10.73
C VAL A 54 2.60 -1.94 -9.57
N SER A 55 3.32 -0.84 -9.32
CA SER A 55 2.96 0.11 -8.26
C SER A 55 1.65 0.85 -8.55
N LEU A 56 1.28 1.08 -9.83
CA LEU A 56 -0.07 1.56 -10.19
C LEU A 56 -1.15 0.55 -9.79
N ILE A 57 -0.98 -0.71 -10.18
CA ILE A 57 -1.94 -1.78 -9.89
C ILE A 57 -2.06 -1.99 -8.37
N TYR A 58 -0.94 -1.94 -7.66
CA TYR A 58 -0.92 -2.08 -6.20
C TYR A 58 -1.60 -0.89 -5.53
N SER A 59 -1.40 0.34 -6.00
CA SER A 59 -2.11 1.51 -5.50
C SER A 59 -3.63 1.33 -5.57
N ILE A 60 -4.14 0.86 -6.72
CA ILE A 60 -5.57 0.56 -6.90
C ILE A 60 -6.02 -0.54 -5.92
N SER A 61 -5.22 -1.59 -5.78
CA SER A 61 -5.52 -2.73 -4.89
C SER A 61 -5.57 -2.30 -3.41
N TRP A 62 -4.66 -1.42 -2.99
CA TRP A 62 -4.64 -0.86 -1.64
C TRP A 62 -5.85 0.02 -1.38
N ILE A 63 -6.21 0.91 -2.31
CA ILE A 63 -7.43 1.74 -2.23
C ILE A 63 -8.67 0.86 -2.15
N TYR A 64 -8.76 -0.19 -2.97
CA TYR A 64 -9.87 -1.15 -2.93
C TYR A 64 -9.95 -1.85 -1.57
N GLY A 65 -8.81 -2.27 -1.01
CA GLY A 65 -8.73 -2.86 0.33
C GLY A 65 -9.21 -1.91 1.43
N ILE A 66 -8.79 -0.64 1.39
CA ILE A 66 -9.29 0.41 2.28
C ILE A 66 -10.81 0.56 2.13
N TYR A 67 -11.31 0.68 0.90
CA TYR A 67 -12.73 0.84 0.65
C TYR A 67 -13.55 -0.32 1.23
N GLN A 68 -13.13 -1.56 0.95
CA GLN A 68 -13.80 -2.76 1.46
C GLN A 68 -13.80 -2.78 2.99
N TRP A 69 -12.67 -2.52 3.63
CA TRP A 69 -12.54 -2.72 5.07
C TRP A 69 -13.14 -1.59 5.90
N PHE A 70 -13.12 -0.36 5.39
CA PHE A 70 -13.70 0.79 6.09
C PHE A 70 -15.20 0.94 5.80
N PHE A 71 -15.65 0.76 4.56
CA PHE A 71 -17.04 1.03 4.18
C PHE A 71 -17.94 -0.21 4.20
N LYS A 72 -17.44 -1.41 3.89
CA LYS A 72 -18.27 -2.63 3.93
C LYS A 72 -18.49 -3.16 5.35
N ASN A 73 -17.51 -2.99 6.23
CA ASN A 73 -17.67 -3.39 7.64
C ASN A 73 -18.67 -2.49 8.41
N GLN A 74 -18.89 -1.25 7.98
CA GLN A 74 -19.93 -0.37 8.56
C GLN A 74 -21.33 -0.94 8.30
N LYS A 75 -21.61 -1.33 7.04
CA LYS A 75 -22.91 -1.90 6.65
C LYS A 75 -23.28 -3.21 7.35
N ASN A 76 -22.31 -4.01 7.79
CA ASN A 76 -22.58 -5.24 8.55
C ASN A 76 -22.84 -4.97 10.04
N LYS A 77 -22.33 -3.87 10.61
CA LYS A 77 -22.62 -3.49 11.99
C LYS A 77 -23.99 -2.84 12.16
N GLU A 78 -24.48 -2.18 11.12
CA GLU A 78 -25.80 -1.51 11.12
C GLU A 78 -26.98 -2.49 10.91
N LYS A 79 -26.68 -3.74 10.54
CA LYS A 79 -27.67 -4.82 10.30
C LYS A 79 -27.68 -5.91 11.38
N SER A 80 -26.87 -5.77 12.44
CA SER A 80 -26.82 -6.68 13.59
C SER A 80 -27.43 -6.03 14.81
#